data_AF-A0A2H9QDV1-F1
#
_entry.id   AF-A0A2H9QDV1-F1
#
_cell.length_a   1.000
_cell.length_b   1.000
_cell.length_c   1.000
_cell.angle_alpha   90.00
_cell.angle_beta   90.00
_cell.angle_gamma   90.00
#
_symmetry.space_group_name_H-M   'P 1'
#
loop_
_entity.id
_entity.type
_entity.pdbx_description
1 polymer ?
#
loop_
_entity_poly.entity_id
_entity_poly.type
_entity_poly.pdbx_seq_one_letter_code
_entity_poly.pdbx_strand_id
1 'polypeptide(L)'
;MGKTYIDTVKYVVTAKIEVDGLVDKSDVVGAVFGQTEGLLGDELDLRELQKNGRIGRIEVDLKPLGGKSIGMITLPSSLDIVETSILAAALETVDRVGPCEAKLTIERIEDTRNQKRKTLVDRAKGLVKQVMTTEIPE
;
A
#
# COMPACT_ATOMS: atom_id res chain seq x y z
N MET A 1 -4.64 -16.39 15.29
CA MET A 1 -3.75 -15.27 15.63
C MET A 1 -3.55 -14.42 14.38
N GLY A 2 -4.13 -13.22 14.28
CA GLY A 2 -4.05 -12.44 13.03
C GLY A 2 -4.55 -11.00 13.11
N LYS A 3 -4.58 -10.40 14.32
CA LYS A 3 -5.17 -9.07 14.53
C LYS A 3 -4.19 -7.98 15.00
N THR A 4 -2.89 -8.27 15.16
CA THR A 4 -1.97 -7.32 15.81
C THR A 4 -1.18 -6.42 14.85
N TYR A 5 -1.10 -6.73 13.56
CA TYR A 5 -0.27 -5.94 12.62
C TYR A 5 -0.83 -4.55 12.29
N ILE A 6 -2.13 -4.32 12.49
CA ILE A 6 -2.81 -3.09 12.03
C ILE A 6 -2.53 -1.89 12.98
N ASP A 7 -2.07 -2.14 14.21
CA ASP A 7 -1.89 -1.06 15.19
C ASP A 7 -0.55 -0.32 15.04
N THR A 8 0.43 -0.90 14.36
CA THR A 8 1.75 -0.29 14.12
C THR A 8 1.86 0.40 12.76
N VAL A 9 0.92 0.19 11.83
CA VAL A 9 0.97 0.82 10.49
C VAL A 9 0.73 2.32 10.62
N LYS A 10 1.77 3.11 10.33
CA LYS A 10 1.71 4.57 10.29
C LYS A 10 1.31 5.07 8.91
N TYR A 11 1.88 4.48 7.86
CA TYR A 11 1.69 4.90 6.48
C TYR A 11 1.30 3.74 5.58
N VAL A 12 0.57 4.02 4.52
CA VAL A 12 0.23 3.08 3.47
C VAL A 12 0.63 3.69 2.14
N VAL A 13 1.54 3.03 1.43
CA VAL A 13 1.92 3.40 0.07
C VAL A 13 0.97 2.70 -0.89
N THR A 14 0.35 3.46 -1.79
CA THR A 14 -0.45 2.92 -2.89
C THR A 14 0.25 3.26 -4.20
N ALA A 15 0.46 2.24 -5.02
CA ALA A 15 1.05 2.37 -6.33
C ALA A 15 0.20 1.68 -7.38
N LYS A 16 0.16 2.25 -8.57
CA LYS A 16 -0.45 1.63 -9.75
C LYS A 16 0.63 0.85 -10.50
N ILE A 17 0.28 -0.33 -11.01
CA ILE A 17 1.16 -1.12 -11.87
C ILE A 17 0.46 -1.44 -13.19
N GLU A 18 1.19 -1.29 -14.29
CA GLU A 18 0.77 -1.67 -15.63
C GLU A 18 1.85 -2.56 -16.25
N VAL A 19 1.50 -3.76 -16.67
CA VAL A 19 2.44 -4.74 -17.25
C VAL A 19 1.98 -5.13 -18.64
N ASP A 20 2.89 -5.10 -19.61
CA ASP A 20 2.61 -5.47 -21.00
C ASP A 20 2.66 -7.00 -21.21
N GLY A 21 1.83 -7.69 -20.44
CA GLY A 21 1.68 -9.14 -20.51
C GLY A 21 0.83 -9.70 -19.38
N LEU A 22 0.53 -11.00 -19.47
CA LEU A 22 -0.13 -11.74 -18.41
C LEU A 22 0.90 -12.17 -17.38
N VAL A 23 0.82 -11.55 -16.20
CA VAL A 23 1.66 -11.87 -15.04
C VAL A 23 0.81 -12.16 -13.81
N ASP A 24 1.34 -12.96 -12.91
CA ASP A 24 0.72 -13.28 -11.64
C ASP A 24 1.20 -12.37 -10.52
N LYS A 25 0.45 -12.41 -9.40
CA LYS A 25 0.80 -11.66 -8.18
C LYS A 25 2.19 -12.03 -7.67
N SER A 26 2.58 -13.30 -7.77
CA SER A 26 3.90 -13.77 -7.34
C SER A 26 5.03 -13.16 -8.15
N ASP A 27 4.82 -12.93 -9.45
CA ASP A 27 5.84 -12.38 -10.34
C ASP A 27 6.09 -10.91 -10.00
N VAL A 28 5.01 -10.14 -9.79
CA VAL A 28 5.10 -8.72 -9.38
C VAL A 28 5.83 -8.59 -8.06
N VAL A 29 5.46 -9.42 -7.07
CA VAL A 29 6.12 -9.41 -5.76
C VAL A 29 7.59 -9.80 -5.90
N GLY A 30 7.90 -10.83 -6.67
CA GLY A 30 9.27 -11.27 -6.93
C GLY A 30 10.13 -10.19 -7.61
N ALA A 31 9.58 -9.50 -8.59
CA ALA A 31 10.24 -8.40 -9.29
C ALA A 31 10.50 -7.21 -8.38
N VAL A 32 9.50 -6.83 -7.58
CA VAL A 32 9.64 -5.75 -6.59
C VAL A 32 10.77 -6.06 -5.62
N PHE A 33 10.78 -7.24 -4.99
CA PHE A 33 11.86 -7.59 -4.07
C PHE A 33 13.21 -7.70 -4.79
N GLY A 34 13.28 -8.38 -5.93
CA GLY A 34 14.54 -8.63 -6.62
C GLY A 34 15.19 -7.37 -7.19
N GLN A 35 14.41 -6.42 -7.73
CA GLN A 35 14.96 -5.18 -8.30
C GLN A 35 15.25 -4.11 -7.25
N THR A 36 14.57 -4.15 -6.10
CA THR A 36 14.84 -3.20 -5.00
C THR A 36 15.93 -3.67 -4.04
N GLU A 37 16.26 -4.97 -4.06
CA GLU A 37 17.35 -5.56 -3.28
C GLU A 37 18.70 -4.93 -3.69
N GLY A 38 19.46 -4.47 -2.70
CA GLY A 38 20.76 -3.82 -2.90
C GLY A 38 20.73 -2.33 -3.29
N LEU A 39 19.56 -1.75 -3.63
CA LEU A 39 19.46 -0.31 -3.94
C LEU A 39 19.42 0.59 -2.70
N LEU A 40 18.87 0.09 -1.60
CA LEU A 40 18.53 0.90 -0.43
C LEU A 40 19.41 0.66 0.80
N GLY A 41 20.37 -0.26 0.70
CA GLY A 41 21.18 -0.75 1.82
C GLY A 41 20.40 -1.66 2.78
N ASP A 42 21.12 -2.34 3.68
CA ASP A 42 20.58 -3.41 4.52
C ASP A 42 19.46 -2.95 5.49
N GLU A 43 19.48 -1.68 5.89
CA GLU A 43 18.49 -1.12 6.84
C GLU A 43 17.11 -0.85 6.20
N LEU A 44 17.09 -0.62 4.88
CA LEU A 44 15.89 -0.30 4.10
C LEU A 44 15.53 -1.41 3.10
N ASP A 45 16.16 -2.57 3.22
CA ASP A 45 15.82 -3.74 2.42
C ASP A 45 14.39 -4.20 2.75
N LEU A 46 13.52 -4.28 1.73
CA LEU A 46 12.13 -4.68 1.89
C LEU A 46 11.97 -6.06 2.54
N ARG A 47 12.86 -7.02 2.27
CA ARG A 47 12.80 -8.38 2.82
C ARG A 47 13.11 -8.38 4.32
N GLU A 48 14.16 -7.67 4.73
CA GLU A 48 14.50 -7.56 6.16
C GLU A 48 13.47 -6.70 6.91
N LEU A 49 12.97 -5.63 6.29
CA LEU A 49 11.87 -4.82 6.82
C LEU A 49 10.56 -5.60 6.99
N GLN A 50 10.28 -6.58 6.13
CA GLN A 50 9.10 -7.42 6.27
C GLN A 50 9.28 -8.42 7.40
N LYS A 51 10.48 -9.00 7.52
CA LYS A 51 10.85 -9.98 8.55
C LYS A 51 10.90 -9.37 9.96
N ASN A 52 11.39 -8.15 10.10
CA ASN A 52 11.41 -7.42 11.36
C ASN A 52 10.04 -6.76 11.69
N GLY A 53 9.07 -6.85 10.77
CA GLY A 53 7.71 -6.34 10.96
C GLY A 53 7.58 -4.82 10.82
N ARG A 54 8.61 -4.12 10.31
CA ARG A 54 8.55 -2.67 10.04
C ARG A 54 7.65 -2.36 8.84
N ILE A 55 7.59 -3.26 7.86
CA ILE A 55 6.58 -3.23 6.79
C ILE A 55 5.69 -4.47 6.85
N GLY A 56 4.45 -4.33 6.38
CA GLY A 56 3.52 -5.46 6.28
C GLY A 56 3.68 -6.25 4.99
N ARG A 57 2.64 -7.00 4.62
CA ARG A 57 2.62 -7.75 3.36
C ARG A 57 2.33 -6.80 2.21
N ILE A 58 3.07 -6.97 1.11
CA ILE A 58 2.75 -6.31 -0.16
C ILE A 58 1.49 -6.97 -0.69
N GLU A 59 0.42 -6.20 -0.78
CA GLU A 59 -0.85 -6.63 -1.36
C GLU A 59 -0.88 -6.19 -2.81
N VAL A 60 -1.15 -7.14 -3.71
CA VAL A 60 -1.20 -6.91 -5.15
C VAL A 60 -2.58 -7.33 -5.66
N ASP A 61 -3.29 -6.40 -6.27
CA ASP A 61 -4.54 -6.65 -7.00
C ASP A 61 -4.28 -6.41 -8.49
N LEU A 62 -4.33 -7.47 -9.29
CA LEU A 62 -4.10 -7.43 -10.73
C LEU A 62 -5.36 -7.88 -11.44
N LYS A 63 -5.68 -7.19 -12.54
CA LYS A 63 -6.76 -7.53 -13.44
C LYS A 63 -6.22 -7.61 -14.87
N PRO A 64 -6.40 -8.74 -15.56
CA PRO A 64 -6.06 -8.83 -16.96
C PRO A 64 -7.03 -8.00 -17.80
N LEU A 65 -6.51 -7.14 -18.66
CA LEU A 65 -7.27 -6.33 -19.60
C LEU A 65 -6.55 -6.30 -20.95
N GLY A 66 -7.15 -6.95 -21.96
CA GLY A 66 -6.68 -6.86 -23.35
C GLY A 66 -5.22 -7.31 -23.57
N GLY A 67 -4.76 -8.34 -22.86
CA GLY A 67 -3.38 -8.85 -22.96
C GLY A 67 -2.38 -8.13 -22.06
N LYS A 68 -2.80 -7.09 -21.33
CA LYS A 68 -2.01 -6.41 -20.30
C LYS A 68 -2.54 -6.75 -18.91
N SER A 69 -1.70 -6.65 -17.90
CA SER A 69 -2.11 -6.77 -16.49
C SER A 69 -2.03 -5.39 -15.84
N ILE A 70 -3.17 -4.87 -15.40
CA ILE A 70 -3.25 -3.58 -14.70
C ILE A 70 -3.67 -3.85 -13.26
N GLY A 71 -3.04 -3.16 -12.32
CA GLY A 71 -3.29 -3.40 -10.92
C GLY A 71 -2.92 -2.26 -10.00
N MET A 72 -3.13 -2.53 -8.71
CA MET A 72 -2.66 -1.71 -7.61
C MET A 72 -1.84 -2.55 -6.64
N ILE A 73 -0.79 -1.92 -6.12
CA ILE A 73 0.09 -2.43 -5.08
C ILE A 73 -0.15 -1.58 -3.84
N THR A 74 -0.34 -2.23 -2.71
CA THR A 74 -0.49 -1.58 -1.41
C THR A 74 0.59 -2.10 -0.46
N LEU A 75 1.39 -1.18 0.08
CA LEU A 75 2.43 -1.49 1.05
C LEU A 75 2.17 -0.74 2.36
N PRO A 76 1.71 -1.43 3.41
CA PRO A 76 1.63 -0.86 4.75
C PRO A 76 3.02 -0.79 5.40
N SER A 77 3.32 0.36 6.02
CA SER A 77 4.60 0.69 6.64
C SER A 77 4.40 1.29 8.04
N SER A 78 5.24 0.88 9.00
CA SER A 78 5.35 1.49 10.33
C SER A 78 6.54 2.45 10.46
N LEU A 79 7.26 2.64 9.36
CA LEU A 79 8.43 3.51 9.25
C LEU A 79 8.06 4.99 9.32
N ASP A 80 9.07 5.84 9.40
CA ASP A 80 8.83 7.28 9.31
C ASP A 80 8.59 7.72 7.85
N ILE A 81 8.11 8.95 7.68
CA ILE A 81 7.68 9.46 6.37
C ILE A 81 8.84 9.44 5.36
N VAL A 82 10.05 9.80 5.79
CA VAL A 82 11.24 9.85 4.91
C VAL A 82 11.61 8.46 4.42
N GLU A 83 11.73 7.49 5.33
CA GLU A 83 12.02 6.10 4.99
C GLU A 83 10.92 5.51 4.08
N THR A 84 9.66 5.78 4.39
CA THR A 84 8.52 5.31 3.58
C THR A 84 8.53 5.94 2.18
N SER A 85 8.91 7.21 2.04
CA SER A 85 9.06 7.87 0.75
C SER A 85 10.20 7.28 -0.08
N ILE A 86 11.33 6.93 0.56
CA ILE A 86 12.44 6.26 -0.11
C ILE A 86 12.02 4.90 -0.63
N LEU A 87 11.32 4.10 0.20
CA LEU A 87 10.76 2.82 -0.25
C LEU A 87 9.79 3.00 -1.42
N ALA A 88 8.89 3.98 -1.36
CA ALA A 88 7.96 4.26 -2.44
C ALA A 88 8.70 4.61 -3.74
N ALA A 89 9.74 5.45 -3.67
CA ALA A 89 10.56 5.77 -4.84
C ALA A 89 11.28 4.53 -5.41
N ALA A 90 11.77 3.63 -4.57
CA ALA A 90 12.37 2.38 -5.02
C ALA A 90 11.36 1.42 -5.65
N LEU A 91 10.12 1.37 -5.16
CA LEU A 91 9.07 0.63 -5.85
C LEU A 91 8.86 1.17 -7.27
N GLU A 92 8.94 2.50 -7.45
CA GLU A 92 8.76 3.16 -8.74
C GLU A 92 9.87 2.84 -9.75
N THR A 93 11.06 2.43 -9.30
CA THR A 93 12.14 2.03 -10.20
C THR A 93 11.91 0.66 -10.84
N VAL A 94 10.89 -0.09 -10.40
CA VAL A 94 10.61 -1.42 -10.93
C VAL A 94 10.03 -1.31 -12.34
N ASP A 95 10.83 -1.73 -13.32
CA ASP A 95 10.54 -1.56 -14.75
C ASP A 95 10.23 -2.87 -15.49
N ARG A 96 10.44 -4.02 -14.83
CA ARG A 96 10.22 -5.34 -15.42
C ARG A 96 9.63 -6.31 -14.41
N VAL A 97 8.65 -7.08 -14.86
CA VAL A 97 8.05 -8.18 -14.10
C VAL A 97 8.17 -9.45 -14.92
N GLY A 98 9.05 -10.36 -14.49
CA GLY A 98 9.38 -11.56 -15.25
C GLY A 98 9.96 -11.20 -16.64
N PRO A 99 9.40 -11.71 -17.74
CA PRO A 99 9.84 -11.36 -19.10
C PRO A 99 9.22 -10.05 -19.61
N CYS A 100 8.21 -9.49 -18.94
CA CYS A 100 7.41 -8.37 -19.45
C CYS A 100 7.90 -7.02 -18.91
N GLU A 101 7.75 -5.97 -19.73
CA GLU A 101 7.92 -4.59 -19.27
C GLU A 101 6.76 -4.18 -18.38
N ALA A 102 7.10 -3.47 -17.31
CA ALA A 102 6.16 -2.98 -16.32
C ALA A 102 6.41 -1.49 -16.07
N LYS A 103 5.33 -0.77 -15.76
CA LYS A 103 5.39 0.60 -15.28
C LYS A 103 4.70 0.66 -13.95
N LEU A 104 5.47 0.99 -12.92
CA LEU A 104 4.96 1.28 -11.58
C LEU A 104 4.91 2.80 -11.39
N THR A 105 3.85 3.30 -10.76
CA THR A 105 3.69 4.73 -10.47
C THR A 105 3.11 4.88 -9.08
N ILE A 106 3.74 5.69 -8.23
CA ILE A 106 3.24 5.95 -6.88
C ILE A 106 2.06 6.90 -6.96
N GLU A 107 0.88 6.42 -6.55
CA GLU A 107 -0.34 7.23 -6.54
C GLU A 107 -0.34 8.17 -5.32
N ARG A 108 -0.03 7.62 -4.14
CA ARG A 108 -0.01 8.38 -2.88
C ARG A 108 0.60 7.58 -1.73
N ILE A 109 0.99 8.32 -0.69
CA ILE A 109 1.35 7.79 0.62
C ILE A 109 0.35 8.35 1.63
N GLU A 110 -0.46 7.47 2.23
CA GLU A 110 -1.52 7.85 3.17
C GLU A 110 -1.11 7.60 4.62
N ASP A 111 -1.34 8.57 5.51
CA ASP A 111 -1.21 8.37 6.96
C ASP A 111 -2.50 7.76 7.52
N THR A 112 -2.37 6.59 8.16
CA THR A 112 -3.51 5.86 8.75
C THR A 112 -4.22 6.65 9.85
N ARG A 113 -3.51 7.56 10.52
CA ARG A 113 -4.07 8.45 11.56
C ARG A 113 -5.05 9.45 10.97
N ASN A 114 -4.75 9.98 9.78
CA ASN A 114 -5.67 10.88 9.07
C ASN A 114 -6.93 10.13 8.63
N GLN A 115 -6.79 8.89 8.17
CA GLN A 115 -7.94 8.07 7.79
C GLN A 115 -8.83 7.73 9.00
N LYS A 116 -8.24 7.31 10.14
CA LYS A 116 -8.99 7.07 11.38
C LYS A 116 -9.71 8.34 11.87
N ARG A 117 -9.05 9.51 11.82
CA ARG A 117 -9.68 10.80 12.15
C ARG A 117 -10.87 11.11 11.25
N LYS A 118 -10.75 10.91 9.93
CA LYS A 118 -11.84 11.16 8.98
C LYS A 118 -13.04 10.27 9.28
N THR A 119 -12.82 8.97 9.49
CA THR A 119 -13.88 8.03 9.88
C THR A 119 -14.56 8.41 11.20
N LEU A 120 -13.79 8.85 12.20
CA LEU A 120 -14.33 9.33 13.47
C LEU A 120 -15.23 10.56 13.27
N VAL A 121 -14.77 11.54 12.48
CA VAL A 121 -15.55 12.75 12.19
C VAL A 121 -16.84 12.42 11.42
N ASP A 122 -16.77 11.57 10.40
CA ASP A 122 -17.94 11.18 9.62
C ASP A 122 -18.93 10.37 10.46
N ARG A 123 -18.44 9.50 11.36
CA ARG A 123 -19.30 8.79 12.32
C ARG A 123 -19.96 9.76 13.30
N ALA A 124 -19.22 10.74 13.83
CA ALA A 124 -19.77 11.75 14.72
C ALA A 124 -20.88 12.56 14.04
N LYS A 125 -20.69 12.98 12.78
CA LYS A 125 -21.75 13.65 11.98
C LYS A 125 -22.99 12.78 11.83
N GLY A 126 -22.80 11.47 11.59
CA GLY A 126 -23.91 10.52 11.50
C GLY A 126 -24.69 10.41 12.81
N LEU A 127 -23.99 10.33 13.95
CA LEU A 127 -24.62 10.26 15.27
C LEU A 127 -25.42 11.52 15.60
N VAL A 128 -24.88 12.71 15.31
CA VAL A 128 -25.60 13.98 15.49
C VAL A 128 -26.88 14.02 14.66
N LYS A 129 -26.84 13.58 13.40
CA LYS A 129 -28.05 13.51 12.55
C LYS A 129 -29.11 12.57 13.13
N GLN A 130 -28.71 11.42 13.69
CA GLN A 130 -29.64 10.48 14.31
C GLN A 130 -30.33 11.11 15.52
N VAL A 131 -29.58 11.74 16.43
CA VAL A 131 -30.12 12.45 17.59
C VAL A 131 -31.11 13.55 17.16
N MET A 132 -30.75 14.37 16.18
CA MET A 132 -31.62 15.43 15.65
C MET A 132 -32.89 14.91 14.97
N THR A 133 -32.90 13.67 14.47
CA THR A 133 -34.07 13.08 13.80
C THR A 133 -34.97 12.32 14.78
N THR A 134 -34.43 11.82 15.89
CA THR A 134 -35.16 10.99 16.86
C THR A 134 -35.68 11.80 18.07
N GLU A 135 -35.10 12.95 18.38
CA GLU A 135 -35.44 13.73 19.60
C GLU A 135 -35.91 15.16 19.30
N ILE A 136 -36.80 15.34 18.32
CA ILE A 136 -37.68 16.53 18.30
C ILE A 136 -39.13 16.05 18.49
N PRO A 137 -39.62 15.90 19.74
CA PRO A 137 -41.01 16.21 20.01
C PRO A 137 -41.21 17.72 19.82
N GLU A 138 -42.32 18.13 19.18
CA GLU A 138 -42.80 19.52 19.23
C GLU A 138 -42.86 20.05 20.68
#